data_AF-A0A949TBW0-F1
#
_entry.id   AF-A0A949TBW0-F1
#
_cell.length_a   1.000
_cell.length_b   1.000
_cell.length_c   1.000
_cell.angle_alpha   90.00
_cell.angle_beta   90.00
_cell.angle_gamma   90.00
#
_symmetry.space_group_name_H-M   'P 1'
#
loop_
_entity.id
_entity.type
_entity.pdbx_description
1 polymer ?
#
loop_
_entity_poly.entity_id
_entity_poly.type
_entity_poly.pdbx_seq_one_letter_code
_entity_poly.pdbx_strand_id
1 'polypeptide(L)'
;LVAVGYMDPGNWMTSMAGGAQYGYILLSVILISSLAAMLLQSMRARLGIASGMDLAQVTRAMTSKKVAVVLWLVTELAIMATDIAEVIGSAIALNLLFHIPLWLGVTVTVLDVFLLLAIIKLGFRKIEALVTVLVLTVFIIFVFEVYLSDPV
;
A
#
# COMPACT_ATOMS: atom_id res chain seq x y z
N LEU A 1 10.10 -1.44 -0.88
CA LEU A 1 9.22 -1.26 0.30
C LEU A 1 8.19 -0.16 0.11
N VAL A 2 8.53 1.13 -0.04
CA VAL A 2 7.52 2.22 -0.14
C VAL A 2 6.52 2.04 -1.29
N ALA A 3 6.98 1.58 -2.46
CA ALA A 3 6.12 1.43 -3.64
C ALA A 3 4.99 0.40 -3.46
N VAL A 4 5.16 -0.63 -2.62
CA VAL A 4 4.13 -1.68 -2.47
C VAL A 4 2.84 -1.13 -1.85
N GLY A 5 2.96 -0.13 -0.96
CA GLY A 5 1.80 0.50 -0.32
C GLY A 5 0.97 1.37 -1.27
N TYR A 6 1.44 1.62 -2.50
CA TYR A 6 0.63 2.25 -3.55
C TYR A 6 -0.12 1.22 -4.42
N MET A 7 0.14 -0.07 -4.21
CA MET A 7 -0.46 -1.19 -4.93
C MET A 7 -1.45 -1.97 -4.05
N ASP A 8 -2.08 -1.29 -3.10
CA ASP A 8 -3.05 -1.88 -2.19
C ASP A 8 -4.43 -2.11 -2.87
N PRO A 9 -5.24 -3.04 -2.35
CA PRO A 9 -6.58 -3.32 -2.89
C PRO A 9 -7.51 -2.10 -2.96
N GLY A 10 -7.33 -1.09 -2.09
CA GLY A 10 -8.12 0.14 -2.11
C GLY A 10 -7.89 0.94 -3.40
N ASN A 11 -6.63 1.07 -3.82
CA ASN A 11 -6.28 1.72 -5.09
C ASN A 11 -6.76 0.91 -6.30
N TRP A 12 -6.80 -0.42 -6.22
CA TRP A 12 -7.33 -1.26 -7.31
C TRP A 12 -8.82 -1.06 -7.51
N MET A 13 -9.61 -1.06 -6.43
CA MET A 13 -11.06 -0.87 -6.53
C MET A 13 -11.41 0.47 -7.20
N THR A 14 -10.74 1.55 -6.79
CA THR A 14 -10.99 2.88 -7.36
C THR A 14 -10.53 2.99 -8.81
N SER A 15 -9.38 2.39 -9.16
CA SER A 15 -8.87 2.38 -10.54
C SER A 15 -9.73 1.54 -11.48
N MET A 16 -10.17 0.36 -11.04
CA MET A 16 -11.07 -0.51 -11.83
C MET A 16 -12.44 0.14 -12.01
N ALA A 17 -13.02 0.72 -10.96
CA ALA A 17 -14.29 1.44 -11.06
C ALA A 17 -14.17 2.66 -11.97
N GLY A 18 -13.08 3.42 -11.86
CA GLY A 18 -12.80 4.55 -12.74
C GLY A 18 -12.64 4.15 -14.20
N GLY A 19 -11.89 3.08 -14.47
CA GLY A 19 -11.72 2.53 -15.82
C GLY A 19 -13.02 1.99 -16.41
N ALA A 20 -13.84 1.31 -15.61
CA ALA A 20 -15.14 0.79 -16.05
C ALA A 20 -16.15 1.90 -16.40
N GLN A 21 -16.09 3.05 -15.72
CA GLN A 21 -17.00 4.18 -15.95
C GLN A 21 -16.50 5.19 -16.99
N TYR A 22 -15.19 5.45 -17.02
CA TYR A 22 -14.59 6.54 -17.81
C TYR A 22 -13.57 6.06 -18.86
N GLY A 23 -13.39 4.75 -19.04
CA GLY A 23 -12.41 4.18 -19.95
C GLY A 23 -10.99 4.66 -19.63
N TYR A 24 -10.24 5.04 -20.66
CA TYR A 24 -8.82 5.43 -20.53
C TYR A 24 -8.58 6.90 -20.12
N ILE A 25 -9.63 7.71 -19.91
CA ILE A 25 -9.51 9.15 -19.64
C ILE A 25 -8.66 9.41 -18.38
N LEU A 26 -8.85 8.58 -17.35
CA LEU A 26 -8.21 8.74 -16.05
C LEU A 26 -6.73 8.32 -16.01
N LEU A 27 -6.18 7.74 -17.09
CA LEU A 27 -4.76 7.36 -17.15
C LEU A 27 -3.82 8.55 -16.97
N SER A 28 -4.19 9.71 -17.51
CA SER A 28 -3.43 10.96 -17.35
C SER A 28 -3.37 11.40 -15.88
N VAL A 29 -4.47 11.24 -15.14
CA VAL A 29 -4.56 11.57 -13.71
C VAL A 29 -3.69 10.61 -12.89
N ILE A 30 -3.70 9.31 -13.22
CA ILE A 30 -2.86 8.30 -12.58
C ILE A 30 -1.37 8.64 -12.76
N LEU A 31 -0.97 9.05 -13.98
CA LEU A 31 0.40 9.44 -14.28
C LEU A 31 0.84 10.65 -13.45
N ILE A 32 0.02 11.71 -13.41
CA ILE A 32 0.34 12.94 -12.65
C ILE A 32 0.42 12.64 -11.15
N SER A 33 -0.53 11.84 -10.62
CA SER A 33 -0.51 11.40 -9.22
C SER A 33 0.77 10.63 -8.88
N SER A 34 1.20 9.72 -9.77
CA SER A 34 2.43 8.95 -9.61
C SER A 34 3.68 9.83 -9.59
N LEU A 35 3.77 10.82 -10.49
CA LEU A 35 4.87 11.78 -10.51
C LEU A 35 4.91 12.64 -9.24
N ALA A 36 3.76 13.09 -8.75
CA ALA A 36 3.66 13.83 -7.49
C ALA A 36 4.12 12.96 -6.30
N ALA A 37 3.71 11.69 -6.26
CA ALA A 37 4.17 10.75 -5.24
C ALA A 37 5.69 10.55 -5.29
N MET A 38 6.27 10.33 -6.47
CA MET A 38 7.73 10.20 -6.64
C MET A 38 8.48 11.43 -6.14
N LEU A 39 7.99 12.63 -6.46
CA LEU A 39 8.58 13.89 -6.00
C LEU A 39 8.56 13.97 -4.46
N LEU A 40 7.40 13.79 -3.84
CA LEU A 40 7.25 13.89 -2.39
C LEU A 40 8.06 12.82 -1.64
N GLN A 41 8.10 11.59 -2.15
CA GLN A 41 8.90 10.51 -1.55
C GLN A 41 10.40 10.79 -1.69
N SER A 42 10.84 11.36 -2.82
CA SER A 42 12.24 11.76 -3.00
C SER A 42 12.66 12.85 -2.00
N MET A 43 11.77 13.79 -1.70
CA MET A 43 12.01 14.84 -0.69
C MET A 43 12.09 14.25 0.73
N ARG A 44 11.18 13.32 1.07
CA ARG A 44 11.21 12.61 2.36
C ARG A 44 12.51 11.81 2.53
N ALA A 45 12.95 11.11 1.50
CA ALA A 45 14.21 10.38 1.51
C ALA A 45 15.41 11.33 1.71
N ARG A 46 15.45 12.45 0.98
CA ARG A 46 16.51 13.47 1.15
C ARG A 46 16.51 14.06 2.56
N LEU A 47 15.34 14.32 3.14
CA LEU A 47 15.24 14.79 4.53
C LEU A 47 15.85 13.77 5.50
N GLY A 48 15.48 12.49 5.37
CA GLY A 48 16.00 11.42 6.22
C GLY A 48 17.51 11.26 6.12
N ILE A 49 18.06 11.33 4.90
CA ILE A 49 19.51 11.22 4.66
C ILE A 49 20.26 12.46 5.19
N ALA A 50 19.76 13.66 4.94
CA ALA A 50 20.46 14.90 5.28
C ALA A 50 20.37 15.24 6.77
N SER A 51 19.23 14.97 7.42
CA SER A 51 19.01 15.33 8.83
C SER A 51 19.32 14.19 9.80
N GLY A 52 19.40 12.94 9.32
CA GLY A 52 19.48 11.76 10.17
C GLY A 52 18.21 11.50 11.00
N MET A 53 17.16 12.29 10.81
CA MET A 53 15.89 12.23 11.52
C MET A 53 14.76 11.84 10.57
N ASP A 54 13.74 11.17 11.11
CA ASP A 54 12.51 10.94 10.36
C ASP A 54 11.63 12.21 10.31
N LEU A 55 10.65 12.22 9.39
CA LEU A 55 9.76 13.38 9.20
C LEU A 55 8.94 13.71 10.47
N ALA A 56 8.59 12.70 11.27
CA ALA A 56 7.81 12.91 12.49
C ALA A 56 8.66 13.58 13.57
N GLN A 57 9.93 13.20 13.72
CA GLN A 57 10.91 13.83 14.60
C GLN A 57 11.15 15.29 14.21
N VAL A 58 11.37 15.57 12.93
CA VAL A 58 11.55 16.95 12.43
C VAL A 58 10.30 17.78 12.71
N THR A 59 9.12 17.24 12.39
CA THR A 59 7.84 17.93 12.62
C THR A 59 7.63 18.20 14.10
N ARG A 60 7.91 17.22 14.98
CA ARG A 60 7.80 17.36 16.43
C ARG A 60 8.77 18.38 17.02
N ALA A 61 9.98 18.48 16.45
CA ALA A 61 11.00 19.45 16.85
C ALA A 61 10.64 20.87 16.42
N MET A 62 9.99 21.03 15.26
CA MET A 62 9.61 22.33 14.70
C MET A 62 8.24 22.84 15.15
N THR A 63 7.43 22.03 15.85
CA THR A 63 6.07 22.38 16.25
C THR A 63 5.78 22.19 17.74
N SER A 64 4.65 22.75 18.20
CA SER A 64 4.20 22.59 19.59
C SER A 64 3.71 21.17 19.86
N LYS A 65 3.81 20.72 21.12
CA LYS A 65 3.36 19.36 21.54
C LYS A 65 1.90 19.09 21.16
N LYS A 66 1.02 20.10 21.22
CA LYS A 66 -0.40 19.96 20.86
C LYS A 66 -0.58 19.63 19.38
N VAL A 67 0.09 20.36 18.49
CA VAL A 67 0.01 20.14 17.04
C VAL A 67 0.60 18.78 16.66
N ALA A 68 1.73 18.40 17.27
CA ALA A 68 2.31 17.08 17.03
C ALA A 68 1.38 15.93 17.43
N VAL A 69 0.64 16.04 18.54
CA VAL A 69 -0.34 15.02 18.94
C VAL A 69 -1.50 14.95 17.94
N VAL A 70 -1.98 16.09 17.45
CA VAL A 70 -3.03 16.10 16.41
C VAL A 70 -2.53 15.42 15.13
N LEU A 71 -1.32 15.74 14.67
CA LEU A 71 -0.73 15.11 13.49
C LEU A 71 -0.49 13.60 13.69
N TRP A 72 -0.08 13.19 14.89
CA TRP A 72 0.03 11.78 15.24
C TRP A 72 -1.32 11.07 15.14
N LEU A 73 -2.38 11.62 15.72
CA LEU A 73 -3.74 11.05 15.62
C LEU A 73 -4.21 10.91 14.16
N VAL A 74 -3.99 11.95 13.34
CA VAL A 74 -4.35 11.89 11.91
C VAL A 74 -3.57 10.80 11.17
N THR A 75 -2.27 10.66 11.48
CA THR A 75 -1.43 9.63 10.85
C THR A 75 -1.84 8.23 11.30
N GLU A 76 -2.19 8.06 12.57
CA GLU A 76 -2.68 6.79 13.12
C GLU A 76 -4.00 6.38 12.45
N LEU A 77 -4.94 7.31 12.31
CA LEU A 77 -6.20 7.07 11.60
C LEU A 77 -5.98 6.74 10.12
N ALA A 78 -4.99 7.37 9.47
CA ALA A 78 -4.66 7.08 8.08
C ALA A 78 -4.10 5.66 7.91
N ILE A 79 -3.19 5.23 8.80
CA ILE A 79 -2.64 3.87 8.78
C ILE A 79 -3.73 2.83 9.09
N MET A 80 -4.62 3.13 10.03
CA MET A 80 -5.78 2.28 10.31
C MET A 80 -6.71 2.14 9.10
N ALA A 81 -6.93 3.21 8.34
CA ALA A 81 -7.73 3.16 7.12
C ALA A 81 -7.07 2.28 6.03
N THR A 82 -5.74 2.34 5.88
CA THR A 82 -5.03 1.46 4.94
C THR A 82 -5.10 0.00 5.38
N ASP A 83 -4.95 -0.27 6.68
CA ASP A 83 -5.04 -1.63 7.23
C ASP A 83 -6.43 -2.25 7.02
N ILE A 84 -7.50 -1.45 7.22
CA ILE A 84 -8.88 -1.88 6.93
C ILE A 84 -9.03 -2.33 5.46
N ALA A 85 -8.44 -1.60 4.51
CA ALA A 85 -8.50 -1.96 3.10
C ALA A 85 -7.75 -3.28 2.80
N GLU A 86 -6.59 -3.50 3.43
CA GLU A 86 -5.80 -4.73 3.29
C GLU A 86 -6.52 -5.96 3.90
N VAL A 87 -7.13 -5.80 5.08
CA VAL A 87 -7.91 -6.85 5.75
C VAL A 87 -9.12 -7.24 4.90
N ILE A 88 -9.87 -6.26 4.38
CA ILE A 88 -11.03 -6.52 3.52
C ILE A 88 -10.60 -7.22 2.23
N GLY A 89 -9.55 -6.72 1.57
CA GLY A 89 -9.04 -7.31 0.34
C GLY A 89 -8.58 -8.77 0.55
N SER A 90 -7.87 -9.03 1.63
CA SER A 90 -7.38 -10.36 1.99
C SER A 90 -8.53 -11.32 2.33
N ALA A 91 -9.53 -10.87 3.09
CA ALA A 91 -10.70 -11.69 3.43
C ALA A 91 -11.52 -12.05 2.18
N ILE A 92 -11.71 -11.11 1.25
CA ILE A 92 -12.37 -11.38 -0.03
C ILE A 92 -11.54 -12.34 -0.88
N ALA A 93 -10.21 -12.18 -0.94
CA ALA A 93 -9.33 -13.10 -1.66
C ALA A 93 -9.43 -14.53 -1.12
N LEU A 94 -9.43 -14.71 0.21
CA LEU A 94 -9.62 -16.03 0.84
C LEU A 94 -11.01 -16.63 0.54
N ASN A 95 -12.04 -15.79 0.49
CA ASN A 95 -13.38 -16.22 0.11
C ASN A 95 -13.46 -16.69 -1.35
N LEU A 96 -12.82 -15.98 -2.27
CA LEU A 96 -12.83 -16.33 -3.69
C LEU A 96 -11.95 -17.56 -4.02
N LEU A 97 -10.79 -17.69 -3.37
CA LEU A 97 -9.82 -18.76 -3.63
C LEU A 97 -10.18 -20.08 -2.95
N PHE A 98 -10.64 -20.03 -1.70
CA PHE A 98 -10.83 -21.22 -0.86
C PHE A 98 -12.27 -21.40 -0.37
N HIS A 99 -13.20 -20.53 -0.83
CA HIS A 99 -14.61 -20.53 -0.40
C HIS A 99 -14.78 -20.38 1.12
N ILE A 100 -13.81 -19.75 1.80
CA ILE A 100 -13.86 -19.50 3.25
C ILE A 100 -14.85 -18.36 3.53
N PRO A 101 -15.79 -18.50 4.48
CA PRO A 101 -16.69 -17.42 4.88
C PRO A 101 -15.94 -16.15 5.31
N LEU A 102 -16.45 -14.97 4.95
CA LEU A 102 -15.77 -13.69 5.21
C LEU A 102 -15.37 -13.48 6.68
N TRP A 103 -16.22 -13.85 7.63
CA TRP A 103 -15.92 -13.71 9.06
C TRP A 103 -14.72 -14.57 9.50
N LEU A 104 -14.57 -15.76 8.90
CA LEU A 104 -13.39 -16.60 9.10
C LEU A 104 -12.17 -16.01 8.39
N GLY A 105 -12.34 -15.48 7.19
CA GLY A 105 -11.27 -14.80 6.45
C GLY A 105 -10.67 -13.64 7.25
N VAL A 106 -11.50 -12.76 7.81
CA VAL A 106 -11.07 -11.66 8.69
C VAL A 106 -10.40 -12.17 9.97
N THR A 107 -10.86 -13.29 10.53
CA THR A 107 -10.20 -13.85 11.72
C THR A 107 -8.82 -14.40 11.38
N VAL A 108 -8.66 -15.00 10.20
CA VAL A 108 -7.37 -15.49 9.70
C VAL A 108 -6.39 -14.35 9.44
N THR A 109 -6.86 -13.21 8.92
CA THR A 109 -5.97 -12.06 8.68
C THR A 109 -5.37 -11.52 9.96
N VAL A 110 -6.01 -11.63 11.14
CA VAL A 110 -5.40 -11.26 12.44
C VAL A 110 -4.11 -12.06 12.73
N LEU A 111 -3.93 -13.23 12.10
CA LEU A 111 -2.71 -14.03 12.25
C LEU A 111 -1.51 -13.45 11.48
N ASP A 112 -1.71 -12.42 10.65
CA ASP A 112 -0.66 -11.73 9.91
C ASP A 112 0.43 -11.13 10.82
N VAL A 113 0.11 -10.76 12.06
CA VAL A 113 1.07 -10.28 13.05
C VAL A 113 2.10 -11.37 13.35
N PHE A 114 1.67 -12.64 13.47
CA PHE A 114 2.60 -13.75 13.66
C PHE A 114 3.45 -13.99 12.41
N LEU A 115 2.86 -13.81 11.22
CA LEU A 115 3.60 -13.87 9.95
C LEU A 115 4.66 -12.77 9.87
N LEU A 116 4.32 -11.53 10.24
CA LEU A 116 5.24 -10.40 10.29
C LEU A 116 6.40 -10.67 11.26
N LEU A 117 6.09 -11.16 12.47
CA LEU A 117 7.11 -11.53 13.46
C LEU A 117 8.04 -12.63 12.96
N ALA A 118 7.53 -13.59 12.19
CA ALA A 118 8.35 -14.63 11.56
C ALA A 118 9.24 -14.04 10.45
N ILE A 119 8.70 -13.15 9.62
CA ILE A 119 9.39 -12.53 8.49
C ILE A 119 10.51 -11.59 8.95
N ILE A 120 10.31 -10.83 10.04
CA ILE A 120 11.34 -9.93 10.60
C ILE A 120 12.62 -10.70 10.98
N LYS A 121 12.51 -11.97 11.42
CA LYS A 121 13.67 -12.82 11.75
C LYS A 121 14.51 -13.22 10.53
N LEU A 122 13.98 -13.08 9.30
CA LEU A 122 14.66 -13.47 8.07
C LEU A 122 15.66 -12.41 7.57
N GLY A 123 15.63 -11.19 8.11
CA GLY A 123 16.52 -10.09 7.76
C GLY A 123 16.10 -9.30 6.52
N PHE A 124 16.41 -8.00 6.51
CA PHE A 124 15.91 -7.02 5.53
C PHE A 124 16.08 -7.41 4.06
N ARG A 125 17.23 -7.99 3.67
CA ARG A 125 17.48 -8.39 2.27
C ARG A 125 16.48 -9.43 1.76
N LYS A 126 16.06 -10.36 2.62
CA LYS A 126 15.08 -11.39 2.24
C LYS A 126 13.66 -10.83 2.19
N ILE A 127 13.34 -9.91 3.09
CA ILE A 127 12.03 -9.24 3.12
C ILE A 127 11.84 -8.42 1.84
N GLU A 128 12.85 -7.66 1.44
CA GLU A 128 12.78 -6.88 0.20
C GLU A 128 12.60 -7.77 -1.03
N ALA A 129 13.37 -8.86 -1.12
CA ALA A 129 13.21 -9.83 -2.20
C ALA A 129 11.81 -10.46 -2.24
N LEU A 130 11.25 -10.83 -1.07
CA LEU A 130 9.90 -11.36 -0.95
C LEU A 130 8.86 -10.37 -1.48
N VAL A 131 8.94 -9.10 -1.05
CA VAL A 131 8.04 -8.04 -1.50
C VAL A 131 8.16 -7.82 -3.01
N THR A 132 9.38 -7.84 -3.57
CA THR A 132 9.60 -7.71 -5.01
C THR A 132 8.96 -8.85 -5.79
N VAL A 133 9.08 -10.09 -5.31
CA VAL A 133 8.44 -11.24 -5.96
C VAL A 133 6.92 -11.09 -5.95
N LEU A 134 6.32 -10.74 -4.81
CA LEU A 134 4.87 -10.52 -4.70
C LEU A 134 4.37 -9.45 -5.69
N VAL A 135 5.05 -8.30 -5.76
CA VAL A 135 4.70 -7.22 -6.69
C VAL A 135 4.82 -7.66 -8.14
N LEU A 136 5.90 -8.36 -8.49
CA LEU A 136 6.10 -8.87 -9.84
C LEU A 136 5.03 -9.91 -10.22
N THR A 137 4.65 -10.78 -9.30
CA THR A 137 3.57 -11.76 -9.53
C THR A 137 2.27 -11.06 -9.87
N VAL A 138 1.84 -10.09 -9.06
CA VAL A 138 0.60 -9.32 -9.34
C VAL A 138 0.69 -8.57 -10.66
N PHE A 139 1.83 -7.93 -10.93
CA PHE A 139 2.05 -7.21 -12.18
C PHE A 139 1.94 -8.13 -13.41
N ILE A 140 2.57 -9.30 -13.38
CA ILE A 140 2.52 -10.28 -14.47
C ILE A 140 1.08 -10.77 -14.68
N ILE A 141 0.34 -11.05 -13.61
CA ILE A 141 -1.07 -11.46 -13.71
C ILE A 141 -1.90 -10.39 -14.43
N PHE A 142 -1.81 -9.12 -14.02
CA PHE A 142 -2.58 -8.06 -14.68
C PHE A 142 -2.15 -7.79 -16.13
N VAL A 143 -0.84 -7.82 -16.42
CA VAL A 143 -0.36 -7.67 -17.80
C VAL A 143 -0.86 -8.81 -18.69
N PHE A 144 -0.89 -10.03 -18.17
CA PHE A 144 -1.40 -11.19 -18.89
C PHE A 144 -2.91 -11.05 -19.19
N GLU A 145 -3.72 -10.64 -18.21
CA GLU A 145 -5.15 -10.36 -18.41
C GLU A 145 -5.37 -9.26 -19.45
N VAL A 146 -4.60 -8.16 -19.39
CA VAL A 146 -4.68 -7.07 -20.39
C VAL A 146 -4.27 -7.57 -21.77
N TYR A 147 -3.21 -8.37 -21.88
CA TYR A 147 -2.78 -8.93 -23.15
C TYR A 147 -3.86 -9.81 -23.80
N LEU A 148 -4.56 -10.63 -23.00
CA LEU A 148 -5.67 -11.45 -23.47
C LEU A 148 -6.91 -10.63 -23.87
N SER A 149 -7.07 -9.44 -23.29
CA SER A 149 -8.22 -8.58 -23.56
C SER A 149 -8.20 -7.86 -24.92
N ASP A 150 -7.10 -7.95 -25.67
CA ASP A 150 -6.88 -7.29 -26.98
C ASP A 150 -7.37 -5.82 -27.00
N PRO A 151 -6.75 -4.94 -26.19
CA PRO A 151 -7.25 -3.59 -25.99
C PRO A 151 -7.08 -2.71 -27.24
N VAL A 152 -8.08 -1.87 -27.49
CA VAL A 152 -8.17 -0.91 -28.61
C VAL A 152 -7.34 0.34 -28.37
#